data_AF-A0A1C6QF66-F1
#
_entry.id   AF-A0A1C6QF66-F1
#
_cell.length_a   1.000
_cell.length_b   1.000
_cell.length_c   1.000
_cell.angle_alpha   90.00
_cell.angle_beta   90.00
_cell.angle_gamma   90.00
#
_symmetry.space_group_name_H-M   'P 1'
#
loop_
_entity.id
_entity.type
_entity.pdbx_description
1 polymer ?
#
loop_
_entity_poly.entity_id
_entity_poly.type
_entity_poly.pdbx_seq_one_letter_code
_entity_poly.pdbx_strand_id
1 'polypeptide(L)'
;MPHPSRTPSSERRSLRLNDVAHMGAAELQPLLQDSFRNLVTAAIADATGHLPRSSRKLLHGPHFRDDLVDALRWAEGEMQVASERMTWIGDPRAERTGHQLQQIRTALAQARAEEADRRRAEHRASAGHQVDTDPAATARIWLRSAFPDRFEQLLAQEYATAQLEPRTERPGPADVFDAIEWGASEGYLFATMTPAVHDLLAKSPLAFRNTVAADAREQDERNVELRHPLLLRRWRTALDELAEMTAPLAGAASPTLLGPLTTDLDAMPRQAAFAVLNARRFLVASTSAPPRTPASPASTPRPSPSANRTSPNTPPTAAPSTRPCTGSPTSTPPRTTTSATGYGPSRPGPASWTHPS
;
A
#
# COMPACT_ATOMS: atom_id res chain seq x y z
N MET A 1 9.42 25.69 30.28
CA MET A 1 9.47 24.69 29.19
C MET A 1 8.25 24.89 28.31
N PRO A 2 8.39 25.40 27.07
CA PRO A 2 7.26 25.47 26.15
C PRO A 2 6.90 24.07 25.65
N HIS A 3 5.60 23.74 25.60
CA HIS A 3 5.15 22.51 24.98
C HIS A 3 5.42 22.53 23.47
N PRO A 4 5.84 21.41 22.86
CA PRO A 4 5.87 21.31 21.41
C PRO A 4 4.44 21.44 20.88
N SER A 5 4.23 22.44 20.02
CA SER A 5 2.96 22.67 19.33
C SER A 5 2.56 21.40 18.60
N ARG A 6 1.41 20.81 18.95
CA ARG A 6 0.76 19.81 18.09
C ARG A 6 0.53 20.48 16.73
N THR A 7 1.26 20.05 15.71
CA THR A 7 0.89 20.33 14.33
C THR A 7 -0.54 19.83 14.14
N PRO A 8 -1.45 20.65 13.56
CA PRO A 8 -2.78 20.15 13.23
C PRO A 8 -2.61 18.98 12.26
N SER A 9 -3.15 17.83 12.64
CA SER A 9 -3.23 16.68 11.75
C SER A 9 -3.96 17.11 10.48
N SER A 10 -3.32 16.97 9.31
CA SER A 10 -4.01 17.14 8.03
C SER A 10 -5.26 16.27 8.04
N GLU A 11 -6.44 16.89 7.99
CA GLU A 11 -7.69 16.17 7.83
C GLU A 11 -7.58 15.33 6.55
N ARG A 12 -7.71 14.01 6.67
CA ARG A 12 -7.53 13.08 5.54
C ARG A 12 -8.62 13.31 4.50
N ARG A 13 -8.35 14.20 3.54
CA ARG A 13 -9.27 14.57 2.46
C ARG A 13 -9.55 13.35 1.59
N SER A 14 -10.72 12.73 1.78
CA SER A 14 -11.24 11.68 0.89
C SER A 14 -11.70 12.32 -0.43
N LEU A 15 -11.08 11.94 -1.53
CA LEU A 15 -11.41 12.41 -2.87
C LEU A 15 -12.68 11.76 -3.41
N ARG A 16 -13.51 12.56 -4.09
CA ARG A 16 -14.60 12.14 -4.97
C ARG A 16 -14.12 12.16 -6.43
N LEU A 17 -14.80 11.42 -7.31
CA LEU A 17 -14.44 11.36 -8.74
C LEU A 17 -14.39 12.75 -9.40
N ASN A 18 -15.31 13.66 -9.03
CA ASN A 18 -15.34 15.03 -9.56
C ASN A 18 -14.14 15.87 -9.10
N ASP A 19 -13.58 15.62 -7.91
CA ASP A 19 -12.39 16.33 -7.42
C ASP A 19 -11.16 15.96 -8.27
N VAL A 20 -11.03 14.67 -8.59
CA VAL A 20 -9.91 14.12 -9.36
C VAL A 20 -9.94 14.57 -10.83
N ALA A 21 -11.13 14.78 -11.40
CA ALA A 21 -11.32 15.17 -12.80
C ALA A 21 -10.71 16.54 -13.17
N HIS A 22 -10.38 17.37 -12.18
CA HIS A 22 -9.80 18.71 -12.38
C HIS A 22 -8.42 18.86 -11.71
N MET A 23 -7.95 17.82 -11.02
CA MET A 23 -6.73 17.85 -10.23
C MET A 23 -5.48 17.55 -11.07
N GLY A 24 -4.46 18.40 -10.96
CA GLY A 24 -3.17 18.19 -11.58
C GLY A 24 -2.26 17.24 -10.78
N ALA A 25 -1.29 16.63 -11.45
CA ALA A 25 -0.40 15.63 -10.84
C ALA A 25 0.27 16.08 -9.53
N ALA A 26 0.70 17.35 -9.44
CA ALA A 26 1.37 17.89 -8.25
C ALA A 26 0.45 18.00 -7.01
N GLU A 27 -0.85 18.25 -7.20
CA GLU A 27 -1.84 18.24 -6.11
C GLU A 27 -2.29 16.82 -5.77
N LEU A 28 -2.43 15.97 -6.79
CA LEU A 28 -2.89 14.58 -6.61
C LEU A 28 -1.85 13.71 -5.88
N GLN A 29 -0.56 13.85 -6.21
CA GLN A 29 0.52 13.00 -5.68
C GLN A 29 0.51 12.81 -4.16
N PRO A 30 0.54 13.85 -3.30
CA PRO A 30 0.51 13.67 -1.85
C PRO A 30 -0.76 12.95 -1.39
N LEU A 31 -1.92 13.24 -1.99
CA LEU A 31 -3.19 12.62 -1.62
C LEU A 31 -3.24 11.11 -1.94
N LEU A 32 -2.50 10.64 -2.96
CA LEU A 32 -2.33 9.21 -3.27
C LEU A 32 -1.31 8.52 -2.36
N GLN A 33 -0.32 9.26 -1.88
CA GLN A 33 0.64 8.76 -0.89
C GLN A 33 -0.05 8.58 0.46
N ASP A 34 -0.83 9.57 0.90
CA ASP A 34 -1.51 9.58 2.19
C ASP A 34 -2.67 8.58 2.31
N SER A 35 -3.35 8.24 1.20
CA SER A 35 -4.54 7.37 1.24
C SER A 35 -4.66 6.42 0.04
N PHE A 36 -4.76 5.12 0.34
CA PHE A 36 -5.12 4.10 -0.65
C PHE A 36 -6.53 4.31 -1.22
N ARG A 37 -7.47 4.84 -0.42
CA ARG A 37 -8.82 5.16 -0.90
C ARG A 37 -8.82 6.25 -1.95
N ASN A 38 -7.94 7.25 -1.82
CA ASN A 38 -7.73 8.28 -2.85
C ASN A 38 -7.12 7.68 -4.13
N LEU A 39 -6.22 6.69 -3.99
CA LEU A 39 -5.69 5.94 -5.12
C LEU A 39 -6.78 5.11 -5.82
N VAL A 40 -7.67 4.44 -5.09
CA VAL A 40 -8.84 3.76 -5.66
C VAL A 40 -9.74 4.74 -6.42
N THR A 41 -10.04 5.92 -5.86
CA THR A 41 -10.80 6.96 -6.58
C THR A 41 -10.08 7.40 -7.86
N ALA A 42 -8.76 7.59 -7.83
CA ALA A 42 -7.98 7.96 -9.00
C ALA A 42 -7.90 6.85 -10.07
N ALA A 43 -7.80 5.59 -9.65
CA ALA A 43 -7.82 4.42 -10.53
C ALA A 43 -9.19 4.26 -11.23
N ILE A 44 -10.30 4.47 -10.51
CA ILE A 44 -11.65 4.50 -11.11
C ILE A 44 -11.78 5.67 -12.08
N ALA A 45 -11.31 6.87 -11.71
CA ALA A 45 -11.33 8.04 -12.59
C ALA A 45 -10.49 7.82 -13.86
N ASP A 46 -9.38 7.08 -13.77
CA ASP A 46 -8.58 6.74 -14.95
C ASP A 46 -9.27 5.73 -15.87
N ALA A 47 -9.74 4.61 -15.30
CA ALA A 47 -10.42 3.54 -16.03
C ALA A 47 -11.70 4.03 -16.74
N THR A 48 -12.43 4.96 -16.12
CA THR A 48 -13.61 5.61 -16.69
C THR A 48 -13.28 6.80 -17.61
N GLY A 49 -12.00 7.14 -17.81
CA GLY A 49 -11.55 8.17 -18.74
C GLY A 49 -11.64 9.62 -18.23
N HIS A 50 -11.93 9.84 -16.94
CA HIS A 50 -12.13 11.16 -16.32
C HIS A 50 -10.83 11.79 -15.77
N LEU A 51 -9.73 11.04 -15.69
CA LEU A 51 -8.44 11.52 -15.16
C LEU A 51 -7.66 12.41 -16.16
N PRO A 52 -7.20 13.63 -15.77
CA PRO A 52 -6.37 14.48 -16.63
C PRO A 52 -5.05 13.82 -17.07
N ARG A 53 -4.54 14.17 -18.26
CA ARG A 53 -3.35 13.54 -18.86
C ARG A 53 -2.08 13.61 -17.99
N SER A 54 -1.89 14.69 -17.23
CA SER A 54 -0.77 14.82 -16.29
C SER A 54 -0.90 13.83 -15.13
N SER A 55 -2.09 13.74 -14.54
CA SER A 55 -2.41 12.83 -13.44
C SER A 55 -2.42 11.35 -13.88
N ARG A 56 -2.83 11.04 -15.11
CA ARG A 56 -2.65 9.71 -15.73
C ARG A 56 -1.17 9.32 -15.83
N LYS A 57 -0.29 10.23 -16.29
CA LYS A 57 1.15 9.96 -16.34
C LYS A 57 1.76 9.69 -14.96
N LEU A 58 1.26 10.34 -13.92
CA LEU A 58 1.66 10.08 -12.53
C LEU A 58 1.25 8.66 -12.09
N LEU A 59 -0.03 8.32 -12.29
CA LEU A 59 -0.63 7.07 -11.86
C LEU A 59 0.00 5.83 -12.54
N HIS A 60 0.30 5.94 -13.83
CA HIS A 60 0.99 4.89 -14.61
C HIS A 60 2.52 4.92 -14.45
N GLY A 61 3.06 5.89 -13.70
CA GLY A 61 4.48 6.04 -13.44
C GLY A 61 5.01 5.03 -12.41
N PRO A 62 6.34 4.87 -12.30
CA PRO A 62 6.96 3.82 -11.49
C PRO A 62 6.70 3.93 -9.98
N HIS A 63 6.15 5.06 -9.50
CA HIS A 63 5.83 5.27 -8.07
C HIS A 63 4.46 4.73 -7.67
N PHE A 64 3.54 4.54 -8.63
CA PHE A 64 2.15 4.12 -8.36
C PHE A 64 1.67 2.96 -9.23
N ARG A 65 2.43 2.56 -10.27
CA ARG A 65 2.06 1.49 -11.20
C ARG A 65 1.76 0.14 -10.53
N ASP A 66 2.45 -0.17 -9.43
CA ASP A 66 2.25 -1.43 -8.71
C ASP A 66 1.04 -1.32 -7.77
N ASP A 67 0.96 -0.25 -6.96
CA ASP A 67 -0.24 0.09 -6.17
C ASP A 67 -1.52 0.24 -7.05
N LEU A 68 -1.40 0.59 -8.33
CA LEU A 68 -2.52 0.74 -9.28
C LEU A 68 -3.21 -0.59 -9.58
N VAL A 69 -2.45 -1.70 -9.67
CA VAL A 69 -3.04 -3.03 -9.90
C VAL A 69 -3.90 -3.43 -8.69
N ASP A 70 -3.40 -3.17 -7.48
CA ASP A 70 -4.15 -3.40 -6.24
C ASP A 70 -5.36 -2.47 -6.10
N ALA A 71 -5.22 -1.19 -6.44
CA ALA A 71 -6.31 -0.22 -6.44
C ALA A 71 -7.41 -0.58 -7.45
N LEU A 72 -7.06 -1.06 -8.64
CA LEU A 72 -8.02 -1.53 -9.65
C LEU A 72 -8.68 -2.86 -9.23
N ARG A 73 -7.94 -3.76 -8.58
CA ARG A 73 -8.51 -5.01 -8.01
C ARG A 73 -9.52 -4.70 -6.90
N TRP A 74 -9.18 -3.77 -6.00
CA TRP A 74 -10.11 -3.28 -4.98
C TRP A 74 -11.35 -2.64 -5.61
N ALA A 75 -11.15 -1.78 -6.61
CA ALA A 75 -12.22 -1.10 -7.32
C ALA A 75 -13.17 -2.08 -8.04
N GLU A 76 -12.65 -3.15 -8.66
CA GLU A 76 -13.47 -4.20 -9.26
C GLU A 76 -14.42 -4.83 -8.23
N GLY A 77 -13.88 -5.23 -7.07
CA GLY A 77 -14.66 -5.87 -6.01
C GLY A 77 -15.75 -4.98 -5.42
N GLU A 78 -15.43 -3.76 -4.99
CA GLU A 78 -16.42 -2.83 -4.43
C GLU A 78 -17.47 -2.43 -5.50
N MET A 79 -17.07 -2.21 -6.76
CA MET A 79 -18.00 -1.85 -7.84
C MET A 79 -18.91 -3.02 -8.23
N GLN A 80 -18.40 -4.26 -8.17
CA GLN A 80 -19.23 -5.46 -8.38
C GLN A 80 -20.28 -5.61 -7.27
N VAL A 81 -19.89 -5.53 -6.00
CA VAL A 81 -20.85 -5.64 -4.88
C VAL A 81 -21.86 -4.47 -4.89
N ALA A 82 -21.42 -3.26 -5.26
CA ALA A 82 -22.31 -2.13 -5.46
C ALA A 82 -23.32 -2.39 -6.59
N SER A 83 -22.88 -2.91 -7.74
CA SER A 83 -23.76 -3.25 -8.86
C SER A 83 -24.79 -4.31 -8.48
N GLU A 84 -24.35 -5.42 -7.85
CA GLU A 84 -25.22 -6.51 -7.41
C GLU A 84 -26.30 -6.02 -6.45
N ARG A 85 -25.91 -5.20 -5.46
CA ARG A 85 -26.84 -4.58 -4.50
C ARG A 85 -27.80 -3.60 -5.16
N MET A 86 -27.34 -2.80 -6.12
CA MET A 86 -28.19 -1.84 -6.83
C MET A 86 -29.23 -2.57 -7.69
N THR A 87 -28.82 -3.61 -8.43
CA THR A 87 -29.74 -4.45 -9.22
C THR A 87 -30.81 -5.07 -8.33
N TRP A 88 -30.44 -5.70 -7.21
CA TRP A 88 -31.39 -6.34 -6.29
C TRP A 88 -32.40 -5.35 -5.65
N ILE A 89 -31.98 -4.12 -5.37
CA ILE A 89 -32.87 -3.09 -4.79
C ILE A 89 -33.70 -2.37 -5.88
N GLY A 90 -33.41 -2.59 -7.17
CA GLY A 90 -34.05 -1.88 -8.29
C GLY A 90 -33.58 -0.42 -8.41
N ASP A 91 -32.34 -0.10 -8.01
CA ASP A 91 -31.78 1.25 -8.16
C ASP A 91 -31.43 1.50 -9.64
N PRO A 92 -32.00 2.54 -10.29
CA PRO A 92 -31.76 2.82 -11.71
C PRO A 92 -30.30 3.17 -12.05
N ARG A 93 -29.44 3.38 -11.05
CA ARG A 93 -28.00 3.57 -11.26
C ARG A 93 -27.25 2.26 -11.56
N ALA A 94 -27.87 1.09 -11.35
CA ALA A 94 -27.25 -0.22 -11.54
C ALA A 94 -26.57 -0.38 -12.92
N GLU A 95 -27.25 0.02 -14.01
CA GLU A 95 -26.70 -0.07 -15.37
C GLU A 95 -25.40 0.75 -15.52
N ARG A 96 -25.39 1.98 -15.00
CA ARG A 96 -24.22 2.87 -15.03
C ARG A 96 -23.05 2.30 -14.23
N THR A 97 -23.34 1.73 -13.06
CA THR A 97 -22.37 1.05 -12.20
C THR A 97 -21.82 -0.21 -12.87
N GLY A 98 -22.65 -0.98 -13.57
CA GLY A 98 -22.24 -2.12 -14.40
C GLY A 98 -21.32 -1.74 -15.56
N HIS A 99 -21.61 -0.63 -16.27
CA HIS A 99 -20.72 -0.09 -17.29
C HIS A 99 -19.37 0.35 -16.71
N GLN A 100 -19.36 1.02 -15.55
CA GLN A 100 -18.12 1.40 -14.86
C GLN A 100 -17.30 0.18 -14.42
N LEU A 101 -17.95 -0.88 -13.90
CA LEU A 101 -17.31 -2.15 -13.58
C LEU A 101 -16.62 -2.78 -14.81
N GLN A 102 -17.26 -2.76 -15.97
CA GLN A 102 -16.67 -3.29 -17.20
C GLN A 102 -15.44 -2.47 -17.68
N GLN A 103 -15.48 -1.15 -17.51
CA GLN A 103 -14.32 -0.27 -17.75
C GLN A 103 -13.16 -0.58 -16.79
N ILE A 104 -13.46 -0.73 -15.49
CA ILE A 104 -12.46 -1.11 -14.46
C ILE A 104 -11.83 -2.47 -14.77
N ARG A 105 -12.62 -3.48 -15.15
CA ARG A 105 -12.13 -4.80 -15.55
C ARG A 105 -11.20 -4.74 -16.75
N THR A 106 -11.54 -3.92 -17.75
CA THR A 106 -10.71 -3.72 -18.94
C THR A 106 -9.37 -3.07 -18.57
N ALA A 107 -9.40 -2.03 -17.73
CA ALA A 107 -8.19 -1.36 -17.22
C ALA A 107 -7.32 -2.29 -16.36
N LEU A 108 -7.93 -3.11 -15.49
CA LEU A 108 -7.22 -4.10 -14.67
C LEU A 108 -6.55 -5.19 -15.51
N ALA A 109 -7.23 -5.68 -16.55
CA ALA A 109 -6.66 -6.65 -17.48
C ALA A 109 -5.44 -6.06 -18.23
N GLN A 110 -5.54 -4.81 -18.69
CA GLN A 110 -4.41 -4.09 -19.30
C GLN A 110 -3.25 -3.91 -18.30
N ALA A 111 -3.53 -3.42 -17.09
CA ALA A 111 -2.50 -3.17 -16.07
C ALA A 111 -1.74 -4.45 -15.70
N ARG A 112 -2.45 -5.59 -15.55
CA ARG A 112 -1.83 -6.91 -15.33
C ARG A 112 -1.00 -7.40 -16.52
N ALA A 113 -1.43 -7.13 -17.75
CA ALA A 113 -0.64 -7.47 -18.94
C ALA A 113 0.68 -6.69 -18.96
N GLU A 114 0.64 -5.37 -18.73
CA GLU A 114 1.81 -4.51 -18.63
C GLU A 114 2.75 -4.91 -17.48
N GLU A 115 2.18 -5.26 -16.32
CA GLU A 115 2.91 -5.77 -15.15
C GLU A 115 3.62 -7.10 -15.48
N ALA A 116 2.94 -8.02 -16.18
CA ALA A 116 3.50 -9.30 -16.59
C ALA A 116 4.57 -9.16 -17.69
N ASP A 117 4.39 -8.25 -18.65
CA ASP A 117 5.40 -7.92 -19.67
C ASP A 117 6.65 -7.32 -19.01
N ARG A 118 6.47 -6.41 -18.04
CA ARG A 118 7.54 -5.84 -17.24
C ARG A 118 8.26 -6.90 -16.42
N ARG A 119 7.57 -7.74 -15.64
CA ARG A 119 8.22 -8.84 -14.89
C ARG A 119 9.00 -9.77 -15.82
N ARG A 120 8.47 -10.07 -17.01
CA ARG A 120 9.19 -10.83 -18.05
C ARG A 120 10.41 -10.07 -18.59
N ALA A 121 10.39 -8.74 -18.68
CA ALA A 121 11.52 -7.92 -19.09
C ALA A 121 12.59 -7.78 -17.99
N GLU A 122 12.17 -7.53 -16.74
CA GLU A 122 13.02 -7.52 -15.55
C GLU A 122 13.70 -8.89 -15.37
N HIS A 123 12.96 -9.99 -15.46
CA HIS A 123 13.53 -11.34 -15.38
C HIS A 123 14.54 -11.61 -16.51
N ARG A 124 14.27 -11.19 -17.76
CA ARG A 124 15.23 -11.28 -18.87
C ARG A 124 16.47 -10.40 -18.66
N ALA A 125 16.30 -9.20 -18.09
CA ALA A 125 17.41 -8.32 -17.76
C ALA A 125 18.27 -8.94 -16.65
N SER A 126 17.66 -9.42 -15.55
CA SER A 126 18.34 -10.08 -14.44
C SER A 126 19.02 -11.39 -14.84
N ALA A 127 18.40 -12.20 -15.71
CA ALA A 127 19.02 -13.38 -16.30
C ALA A 127 20.25 -13.06 -17.17
N GLY A 128 20.45 -11.79 -17.54
CA GLY A 128 21.66 -11.26 -18.18
C GLY A 128 22.47 -10.28 -17.30
N HIS A 129 22.17 -10.14 -16.01
CA HIS A 129 22.84 -9.22 -15.08
C HIS A 129 23.24 -9.86 -13.74
N GLN A 130 23.59 -11.15 -13.78
CA GLN A 130 24.74 -11.73 -13.07
C GLN A 130 24.94 -13.16 -13.58
N VAL A 131 25.32 -13.30 -14.85
CA VAL A 131 26.33 -14.32 -15.14
C VAL A 131 27.59 -13.80 -14.47
N ASP A 132 27.89 -14.36 -13.30
CA ASP A 132 29.16 -14.10 -12.62
C ASP A 132 30.26 -14.37 -13.65
N THR A 133 31.07 -13.35 -13.97
CA THR A 133 31.98 -13.39 -15.13
C THR A 133 33.14 -14.38 -14.93
N ASP A 134 33.17 -15.07 -13.78
CA ASP A 134 33.91 -16.32 -13.58
C ASP A 134 33.12 -17.53 -14.13
N PRO A 135 33.42 -18.03 -15.35
CA PRO A 135 32.87 -19.30 -15.83
C PRO A 135 33.22 -20.48 -14.91
N ALA A 136 34.27 -20.39 -14.07
CA ALA A 136 34.54 -21.42 -13.07
C ALA A 136 33.56 -21.37 -11.89
N ALA A 137 33.02 -20.21 -11.50
CA ALA A 137 31.93 -20.13 -10.52
C ALA A 137 30.66 -20.81 -11.05
N THR A 138 30.28 -20.51 -12.30
CA THR A 138 29.15 -21.17 -12.98
C THR A 138 29.37 -22.68 -13.11
N ALA A 139 30.56 -23.12 -13.53
CA ALA A 139 30.90 -24.54 -13.63
C ALA A 139 30.89 -25.24 -12.25
N ARG A 140 31.37 -24.60 -11.18
CA ARG A 140 31.29 -25.12 -9.80
C ARG A 140 29.85 -25.28 -9.33
N ILE A 141 28.95 -24.35 -9.67
CA ILE A 141 27.51 -24.46 -9.36
C ILE A 141 26.91 -25.67 -10.08
N TRP A 142 27.17 -25.84 -11.38
CA TRP A 142 26.68 -27.00 -12.14
C TRP A 142 27.25 -28.32 -11.61
N LEU A 143 28.54 -28.37 -11.27
CA LEU A 143 29.17 -29.56 -10.70
C LEU A 143 28.64 -29.90 -9.30
N ARG A 144 28.36 -28.89 -8.45
CA ARG A 144 27.67 -29.10 -7.16
C ARG A 144 26.30 -29.73 -7.37
N SER A 145 25.51 -29.21 -8.30
CA SER A 145 24.16 -29.74 -8.59
C SER A 145 24.18 -31.13 -9.25
N ALA A 146 25.19 -31.45 -10.07
CA ALA A 146 25.32 -32.74 -10.72
C ALA A 146 25.91 -33.84 -9.81
N PHE A 147 26.73 -33.46 -8.83
CA PHE A 147 27.43 -34.40 -7.93
C PHE A 147 27.34 -33.96 -6.45
N PRO A 148 26.14 -33.88 -5.86
CA PRO A 148 25.93 -33.35 -4.52
C PRO A 148 26.75 -34.10 -3.46
N ASP A 149 26.68 -35.43 -3.42
CA ASP A 149 27.42 -36.25 -2.44
C ASP A 149 28.94 -36.03 -2.51
N ARG A 150 29.47 -35.78 -3.73
CA ARG A 150 30.90 -35.54 -3.93
C ARG A 150 31.30 -34.12 -3.53
N PHE A 151 30.41 -33.14 -3.72
CA PHE A 151 30.60 -31.80 -3.20
C PHE A 151 30.62 -31.80 -1.67
N GLU A 152 29.67 -32.48 -1.00
CA GLU A 152 29.65 -32.59 0.47
C GLU A 152 30.90 -33.27 1.03
N GLN A 153 31.38 -34.35 0.39
CA GLN A 153 32.65 -35.00 0.77
C GLN A 153 33.85 -34.05 0.70
N LEU A 154 33.95 -33.25 -0.37
CA LEU A 154 35.04 -32.29 -0.55
C LEU A 154 34.93 -31.12 0.43
N LEU A 155 33.70 -30.64 0.68
CA LEU A 155 33.42 -29.58 1.65
C LEU A 155 33.82 -30.02 3.06
N ALA A 156 33.43 -31.22 3.49
CA ALA A 156 33.80 -31.80 4.78
C ALA A 156 35.32 -32.02 4.92
N GLN A 157 36.00 -32.43 3.84
CA GLN A 157 37.46 -32.54 3.81
C GLN A 157 38.15 -31.19 3.98
N GLU A 158 37.63 -30.13 3.36
CA GLU A 158 38.21 -28.78 3.46
C GLU A 158 37.99 -28.17 4.85
N TYR A 159 36.79 -28.34 5.44
CA TYR A 159 36.54 -27.97 6.85
C TYR A 159 37.52 -28.67 7.81
N ALA A 160 37.68 -30.00 7.68
CA ALA A 160 38.62 -30.76 8.50
C ALA A 160 40.08 -30.32 8.31
N THR A 161 40.48 -30.02 7.07
CA THR A 161 41.85 -29.55 6.74
C THR A 161 42.12 -28.15 7.29
N ALA A 162 41.11 -27.27 7.25
CA ALA A 162 41.18 -25.92 7.81
C ALA A 162 41.05 -25.87 9.35
N GLN A 163 40.79 -27.01 10.01
CA GLN A 163 40.42 -27.10 11.43
C GLN A 163 39.22 -26.20 11.79
N LEU A 164 38.31 -26.05 10.83
CA LEU A 164 37.06 -25.32 11.00
C LEU A 164 35.94 -26.32 11.26
N GLU A 165 35.15 -26.07 12.30
CA GLU A 165 33.88 -26.79 12.46
C GLU A 165 33.01 -26.55 11.22
N PRO A 166 32.39 -27.59 10.63
CA PRO A 166 31.42 -27.43 9.57
C PRO A 166 30.37 -26.42 10.01
N ARG A 167 30.26 -25.30 9.30
CA ARG A 167 29.20 -24.33 9.57
C ARG A 167 27.89 -25.10 9.49
N THR A 168 27.12 -25.12 10.58
CA THR A 168 25.84 -25.82 10.60
C THR A 168 24.99 -25.23 9.49
N GLU A 169 24.82 -25.97 8.39
CA GLU A 169 23.92 -25.58 7.31
C GLU A 169 22.50 -25.69 7.86
N ARG A 170 22.05 -24.61 8.49
CA ARG A 170 20.63 -24.40 8.67
C ARG A 170 20.04 -24.32 7.26
N PRO A 171 18.98 -25.08 6.96
CA PRO A 171 18.29 -24.93 5.69
C PRO A 171 17.94 -23.46 5.49
N GLY A 172 18.18 -22.96 4.28
CA GLY A 172 17.80 -21.60 3.92
C GLY A 172 16.31 -21.37 4.16
N PRO A 173 15.88 -20.11 4.37
CA PRO A 173 14.48 -19.80 4.61
C PRO A 173 13.60 -20.37 3.48
N ALA A 174 12.56 -21.12 3.83
CA ALA A 174 11.73 -21.81 2.84
C ALA A 174 10.79 -20.85 2.10
N ASP A 175 10.42 -19.74 2.74
CA ASP A 175 9.68 -18.64 2.13
C ASP A 175 10.23 -17.25 2.55
N VAL A 176 9.59 -16.18 2.05
CA VAL A 176 9.96 -14.79 2.36
C VAL A 176 9.69 -14.44 3.83
N PHE A 177 8.73 -15.08 4.48
CA PHE A 177 8.44 -14.85 5.90
C PHE A 177 9.49 -15.52 6.79
N ASP A 178 9.96 -16.73 6.48
CA ASP A 178 11.12 -17.34 7.13
C ASP A 178 12.35 -16.43 6.99
N ALA A 179 12.57 -15.83 5.82
CA ALA A 179 13.69 -14.93 5.60
C ALA A 179 13.58 -13.66 6.47
N ILE A 180 12.36 -13.17 6.70
CA ILE A 180 12.07 -12.03 7.57
C ILE A 180 12.21 -12.38 9.06
N GLU A 181 11.65 -13.51 9.49
CA GLU A 181 11.73 -14.02 10.87
C GLU A 181 13.20 -14.33 11.22
N TRP A 182 13.93 -14.98 10.31
CA TRP A 182 15.37 -15.20 10.41
C TRP A 182 16.14 -13.88 10.48
N GLY A 183 15.95 -12.98 9.50
CA GLY A 183 16.63 -11.69 9.46
C GLY A 183 16.40 -10.84 10.70
N ALA A 184 15.21 -10.90 11.30
CA ALA A 184 14.93 -10.26 12.59
C ALA A 184 15.63 -10.96 13.77
N SER A 185 15.67 -12.30 13.78
CA SER A 185 16.32 -13.08 14.85
C SER A 185 17.84 -12.90 14.90
N GLU A 186 18.49 -12.74 13.74
CA GLU A 186 19.94 -12.47 13.62
C GLU A 186 20.29 -10.97 13.75
N GLY A 187 19.28 -10.10 13.94
CA GLY A 187 19.48 -8.64 14.04
C GLY A 187 19.77 -7.93 12.72
N TYR A 188 19.67 -8.60 11.57
CA TYR A 188 19.79 -7.98 10.25
C TYR A 188 18.59 -7.07 9.91
N LEU A 189 17.41 -7.39 10.42
CA LEU A 189 16.21 -6.54 10.35
C LEU A 189 15.96 -5.88 11.71
N PHE A 190 16.31 -4.61 11.82
CA PHE A 190 15.98 -3.76 12.97
C PHE A 190 14.48 -3.43 13.01
N ALA A 191 13.68 -4.40 13.43
CA ALA A 191 12.25 -4.25 13.66
C ALA A 191 12.02 -3.91 15.15
N THR A 192 11.60 -2.67 15.44
CA THR A 192 11.44 -2.21 16.83
C THR A 192 10.22 -2.85 17.50
N MET A 193 10.46 -3.68 18.52
CA MET A 193 9.41 -4.19 19.42
C MET A 193 8.78 -3.05 20.22
N THR A 194 7.71 -2.48 19.69
CA THR A 194 6.84 -1.56 20.42
C THR A 194 5.87 -2.34 21.31
N PRO A 195 5.33 -1.74 22.39
CA PRO A 195 4.32 -2.39 23.23
C PRO A 195 3.11 -2.89 22.43
N ALA A 196 2.64 -2.13 21.44
CA ALA A 196 1.50 -2.51 20.59
C ALA A 196 1.78 -3.77 19.74
N VAL A 197 3.01 -3.93 19.23
CA VAL A 197 3.42 -5.14 18.49
C VAL A 197 3.54 -6.35 19.43
N HIS A 198 4.09 -6.14 20.63
CA HIS A 198 4.14 -7.17 21.68
C HIS A 198 2.72 -7.64 22.07
N ASP A 199 1.78 -6.72 22.27
CA ASP A 199 0.39 -7.04 22.60
C ASP A 199 -0.32 -7.79 21.47
N LEU A 200 -0.02 -7.48 20.20
CA LEU A 200 -0.52 -8.22 19.04
C LEU A 200 0.04 -9.64 18.98
N LEU A 201 1.33 -9.83 19.27
CA LEU A 201 1.96 -11.15 19.37
C LEU A 201 1.34 -11.98 20.50
N ALA A 202 1.08 -11.37 21.66
CA ALA A 202 0.50 -12.04 22.83
C ALA A 202 -0.99 -12.42 22.72
N LYS A 203 -1.74 -11.91 21.72
CA LYS A 203 -3.15 -12.29 21.51
C LYS A 203 -3.30 -13.79 21.24
N SER A 204 -4.43 -14.37 21.64
CA SER A 204 -4.84 -15.71 21.17
C SER A 204 -5.13 -15.71 19.66
N PRO A 205 -5.12 -16.87 18.98
CA PRO A 205 -5.42 -16.94 17.54
C PRO A 205 -6.75 -16.27 17.16
N LEU A 206 -7.83 -16.55 17.92
CA LEU A 206 -9.14 -15.95 17.70
C LEU A 206 -9.14 -14.42 17.91
N ALA A 207 -8.50 -13.94 18.98
CA ALA A 207 -8.44 -12.49 19.28
C ALA A 207 -7.62 -11.73 18.22
N PHE A 208 -6.53 -12.34 17.74
CA PHE A 208 -5.74 -11.81 16.65
C PHE A 208 -6.55 -11.76 15.35
N ARG A 209 -7.19 -12.87 14.95
CA ARG A 209 -8.06 -12.93 13.76
C ARG A 209 -9.21 -11.91 13.80
N ASN A 210 -9.80 -11.67 14.98
CA ASN A 210 -10.81 -10.62 15.15
C ASN A 210 -10.22 -9.20 14.95
N THR A 211 -8.97 -8.98 15.35
CA THR A 211 -8.24 -7.72 15.09
C THR A 211 -8.00 -7.55 13.58
N VAL A 212 -7.59 -8.61 12.88
CA VAL A 212 -7.42 -8.63 11.41
C VAL A 212 -8.76 -8.40 10.69
N ALA A 213 -9.86 -8.97 11.19
CA ALA A 213 -11.19 -8.75 10.64
C ALA A 213 -11.71 -7.32 10.86
N ALA A 214 -11.29 -6.64 11.93
CA ALA A 214 -11.57 -5.21 12.14
C ALA A 214 -10.75 -4.35 11.14
N ASP A 215 -9.45 -4.57 11.05
CA ASP A 215 -8.55 -3.89 10.09
C ASP A 215 -8.98 -4.07 8.62
N ALA A 216 -9.50 -5.26 8.27
CA ALA A 216 -10.07 -5.50 6.94
C ALA A 216 -11.35 -4.68 6.69
N ARG A 217 -12.19 -4.42 7.71
CA ARG A 217 -13.38 -3.56 7.56
C ARG A 217 -13.01 -2.07 7.50
N GLU A 218 -12.02 -1.65 8.29
CA GLU A 218 -11.67 -0.25 8.53
C GLU A 218 -10.43 0.17 7.71
N GLN A 219 -10.60 0.14 6.39
CA GLN A 219 -9.56 0.43 5.38
C GLN A 219 -8.91 1.81 5.48
N ASP A 220 -9.59 2.79 6.09
CA ASP A 220 -9.07 4.14 6.29
C ASP A 220 -8.28 4.28 7.60
N GLU A 221 -8.46 3.37 8.58
CA GLU A 221 -7.80 3.38 9.90
C GLU A 221 -6.95 2.12 10.11
N ARG A 222 -6.25 1.69 9.05
CA ARG A 222 -5.40 0.50 9.04
C ARG A 222 -4.43 0.48 10.22
N ASN A 223 -4.43 -0.63 10.95
CA ASN A 223 -3.49 -0.92 12.01
C ASN A 223 -2.11 -1.17 11.39
N VAL A 224 -1.20 -0.23 11.59
CA VAL A 224 0.15 -0.25 10.98
C VAL A 224 0.98 -1.37 11.61
N GLU A 225 0.71 -1.69 12.86
CA GLU A 225 1.38 -2.70 13.67
C GLU A 225 1.10 -4.13 13.19
N LEU A 226 -0.07 -4.42 12.60
CA LEU A 226 -0.35 -5.71 11.92
C LEU A 226 0.60 -5.97 10.74
N ARG A 227 1.21 -4.92 10.16
CA ARG A 227 2.19 -5.01 9.07
C ARG A 227 3.63 -5.09 9.59
N HIS A 228 3.83 -5.17 10.90
CA HIS A 228 5.14 -5.37 11.48
C HIS A 228 5.78 -6.67 10.94
N PRO A 229 7.08 -6.71 10.58
CA PRO A 229 7.70 -7.87 9.94
C PRO A 229 7.41 -9.22 10.62
N LEU A 230 7.55 -9.29 11.95
CA LEU A 230 7.26 -10.49 12.76
C LEU A 230 5.77 -10.90 12.84
N LEU A 231 4.85 -10.08 12.33
CA LEU A 231 3.42 -10.37 12.29
C LEU A 231 2.93 -10.72 10.89
N LEU A 232 3.73 -10.51 9.83
CA LEU A 232 3.29 -10.66 8.44
C LEU A 232 2.77 -12.06 8.12
N ARG A 233 3.48 -13.12 8.54
CA ARG A 233 3.02 -14.52 8.36
C ARG A 233 1.67 -14.74 9.03
N ARG A 234 1.58 -14.41 10.32
CA ARG A 234 0.36 -14.58 11.14
C ARG A 234 -0.82 -13.75 10.61
N TRP A 235 -0.56 -12.53 10.16
CA TRP A 235 -1.54 -11.64 9.52
C TRP A 235 -2.05 -12.23 8.20
N ARG A 236 -1.14 -12.74 7.36
CA ARG A 236 -1.48 -13.43 6.11
C ARG A 236 -2.36 -14.66 6.36
N THR A 237 -1.95 -15.56 7.25
CA THR A 237 -2.74 -16.75 7.63
C THR A 237 -4.13 -16.36 8.15
N ALA A 238 -4.24 -15.32 8.98
CA ALA A 238 -5.53 -14.84 9.48
C ALA A 238 -6.43 -14.25 8.38
N LEU A 239 -5.87 -13.58 7.36
CA LEU A 239 -6.61 -13.11 6.20
C LEU A 239 -7.10 -14.29 5.32
N ASP A 240 -6.24 -15.28 5.09
CA ASP A 240 -6.60 -16.48 4.32
C ASP A 240 -7.70 -17.28 5.04
N GLU A 241 -7.60 -17.50 6.36
CA GLU A 241 -8.68 -18.10 7.18
C GLU A 241 -10.00 -17.32 7.09
N LEU A 242 -9.94 -15.98 7.17
CA LEU A 242 -11.13 -15.13 7.06
C LEU A 242 -11.77 -15.24 5.68
N ALA A 243 -10.98 -15.34 4.62
CA ALA A 243 -11.46 -15.53 3.26
C ALA A 243 -12.13 -16.89 3.08
N GLU A 244 -11.51 -17.98 3.55
CA GLU A 244 -12.07 -19.35 3.54
C GLU A 244 -13.42 -19.42 4.25
N MET A 245 -13.54 -18.85 5.46
CA MET A 245 -14.81 -18.81 6.20
C MET A 245 -15.88 -17.93 5.53
N THR A 246 -15.49 -16.89 4.80
CA THR A 246 -16.42 -15.91 4.22
C THR A 246 -16.91 -16.34 2.84
N ALA A 247 -16.08 -17.01 2.04
CA ALA A 247 -16.41 -17.44 0.67
C ALA A 247 -17.77 -18.15 0.52
N PRO A 248 -18.13 -19.18 1.32
CA PRO A 248 -19.43 -19.82 1.21
C PRO A 248 -20.59 -18.88 1.61
N LEU A 249 -20.41 -18.04 2.64
CA LEU A 249 -21.42 -17.07 3.09
C LEU A 249 -21.66 -15.96 2.05
N ALA A 250 -20.64 -15.65 1.27
CA ALA A 250 -20.67 -14.69 0.18
C ALA A 250 -21.24 -15.26 -1.13
N GLY A 251 -21.52 -16.57 -1.22
CA GLY A 251 -21.83 -17.23 -2.49
C GLY A 251 -20.72 -17.01 -3.53
N ALA A 252 -19.45 -17.00 -3.09
CA ALA A 252 -18.31 -16.67 -3.92
C ALA A 252 -17.78 -17.89 -4.69
N ALA A 253 -17.15 -17.65 -5.85
CA ALA A 253 -16.54 -18.72 -6.64
C ALA A 253 -15.31 -19.34 -5.96
N SER A 254 -14.54 -18.55 -5.19
CA SER A 254 -13.45 -19.06 -4.35
C SER A 254 -13.12 -18.06 -3.21
N PRO A 255 -12.30 -18.46 -2.23
CA PRO A 255 -11.73 -17.56 -1.23
C PRO A 255 -10.94 -16.37 -1.80
N THR A 256 -10.49 -16.43 -3.05
CA THR A 256 -9.68 -15.35 -3.68
C THR A 256 -10.40 -14.60 -4.79
N LEU A 257 -11.61 -15.03 -5.17
CA LEU A 257 -12.38 -14.51 -6.31
C LEU A 257 -13.89 -14.52 -6.02
N LEU A 258 -14.51 -13.34 -6.08
CA LEU A 258 -15.93 -13.16 -5.82
C LEU A 258 -16.83 -13.97 -6.78
N GLY A 259 -16.49 -14.00 -8.07
CA GLY A 259 -17.31 -14.64 -9.11
C GLY A 259 -18.68 -13.97 -9.30
N PRO A 260 -19.50 -14.43 -10.26
CA PRO A 260 -20.89 -13.98 -10.39
C PRO A 260 -21.70 -14.36 -9.15
N LEU A 261 -22.67 -13.54 -8.76
CA LEU A 261 -23.62 -13.89 -7.72
C LEU A 261 -24.57 -14.97 -8.25
N THR A 262 -24.42 -16.20 -7.77
CA THR A 262 -25.25 -17.37 -8.16
C THR A 262 -26.45 -17.58 -7.24
N THR A 263 -26.49 -16.88 -6.10
CA THR A 263 -27.55 -17.01 -5.10
C THR A 263 -28.74 -16.12 -5.46
N ASP A 264 -29.93 -16.72 -5.55
CA ASP A 264 -31.18 -15.98 -5.72
C ASP A 264 -31.50 -15.18 -4.44
N LEU A 265 -31.34 -13.86 -4.51
CA LEU A 265 -31.60 -12.95 -3.40
C LEU A 265 -33.09 -12.63 -3.21
N ASP A 266 -33.93 -12.88 -4.21
CA ASP A 266 -35.36 -12.59 -4.19
C ASP A 266 -36.16 -13.76 -3.59
N ALA A 267 -35.64 -14.99 -3.73
CA ALA A 267 -36.18 -16.18 -3.08
C ALA A 267 -35.93 -16.27 -1.55
N MET A 268 -35.22 -15.31 -0.95
CA MET A 268 -34.81 -15.37 0.47
C MET A 268 -35.29 -14.18 1.32
N PRO A 269 -35.37 -14.32 2.66
CA PRO A 269 -35.69 -13.21 3.54
C PRO A 269 -34.69 -12.05 3.39
N ARG A 270 -35.19 -10.81 3.37
CA ARG A 270 -34.41 -9.59 3.12
C ARG A 270 -33.15 -9.46 3.99
N GLN A 271 -33.19 -9.93 5.24
CA GLN A 271 -32.04 -9.93 6.15
C GLN A 271 -30.94 -10.91 5.72
N ALA A 272 -31.30 -12.08 5.17
CA ALA A 272 -30.36 -13.04 4.62
C ALA A 272 -29.70 -12.50 3.34
N ALA A 273 -30.47 -11.85 2.46
CA ALA A 273 -29.91 -11.22 1.25
C ALA A 273 -28.89 -10.13 1.59
N PHE A 274 -29.18 -9.28 2.59
CA PHE A 274 -28.19 -8.34 3.10
C PHE A 274 -26.98 -9.01 3.75
N ALA A 275 -27.14 -10.17 4.42
CA ALA A 275 -26.02 -10.92 4.97
C ALA A 275 -25.08 -11.43 3.87
N VAL A 276 -25.61 -11.98 2.77
CA VAL A 276 -24.81 -12.40 1.60
C VAL A 276 -24.07 -11.21 0.98
N LEU A 277 -24.76 -10.08 0.73
CA LEU A 277 -24.13 -8.88 0.16
C LEU A 277 -23.05 -8.28 1.08
N ASN A 278 -23.24 -8.32 2.41
CA ASN A 278 -22.25 -7.87 3.38
C ASN A 278 -21.06 -8.85 3.45
N ALA A 279 -21.28 -10.16 3.36
CA ALA A 279 -20.23 -11.16 3.29
C ALA A 279 -19.39 -11.01 2.01
N ARG A 280 -20.03 -10.75 0.85
CA ARG A 280 -19.34 -10.42 -0.41
C ARG A 280 -18.44 -9.19 -0.27
N ARG A 281 -18.95 -8.12 0.35
CA ARG A 281 -18.16 -6.93 0.65
C ARG A 281 -16.98 -7.21 1.57
N PHE A 282 -17.18 -7.99 2.63
CA PHE A 282 -16.11 -8.37 3.55
C PHE A 282 -15.05 -9.27 2.87
N LEU A 283 -15.46 -10.16 1.96
CA LEU A 283 -14.53 -10.98 1.18
C LEU A 283 -13.63 -10.13 0.29
N VAL A 284 -14.19 -9.17 -0.46
CA VAL A 284 -13.39 -8.17 -1.22
C VAL A 284 -12.37 -7.50 -0.31
N ALA A 285 -12.78 -7.10 0.89
CA ALA A 285 -11.94 -6.36 1.82
C ALA A 285 -10.79 -7.20 2.42
N SER A 286 -11.03 -8.50 2.67
CA SER A 286 -10.01 -9.45 3.11
C SER A 286 -9.01 -9.85 2.00
N THR A 287 -9.50 -10.03 0.77
CA THR A 287 -8.68 -10.50 -0.36
C THR A 287 -7.88 -9.40 -1.06
N SER A 288 -8.29 -8.15 -0.89
CA SER A 288 -7.71 -6.98 -1.56
C SER A 288 -6.89 -6.11 -0.60
N ALA A 289 -6.55 -6.60 0.59
CA ALA A 289 -5.73 -5.89 1.56
C ALA A 289 -4.23 -5.93 1.16
N PRO A 290 -3.63 -4.83 0.67
CA PRO A 290 -2.25 -4.85 0.24
C PRO A 290 -1.31 -4.59 1.43
N PRO A 291 -0.16 -5.29 1.50
CA PRO A 291 0.94 -4.90 2.38
C PRO A 291 1.57 -3.61 1.84
N ARG A 292 0.96 -2.45 2.13
CA ARG A 292 1.60 -1.17 1.83
C ARG A 292 2.79 -0.99 2.77
N THR A 293 3.98 -1.34 2.30
CA THR A 293 5.27 -0.95 2.88
C THR A 293 5.30 0.58 2.91
N PRO A 294 5.70 1.23 4.03
CA PRO A 294 5.93 2.66 4.00
C PRO A 294 7.00 2.97 2.95
N ALA A 295 6.81 4.05 2.19
CA ALA A 295 7.73 4.43 1.12
C ALA A 295 9.15 4.55 1.68
N SER A 296 10.07 3.71 1.18
CA SER A 296 11.47 3.78 1.55
C SER A 296 11.99 5.19 1.25
N PRO A 297 12.63 5.89 2.22
CA PRO A 297 13.13 7.24 1.98
C PRO A 297 14.10 7.20 0.80
N ALA A 298 13.83 8.05 -0.19
CA ALA A 298 14.45 7.96 -1.51
C ALA A 298 15.97 7.80 -1.43
N SER A 299 16.50 6.82 -2.17
CA SER A 299 17.94 6.66 -2.41
C SER A 299 18.52 7.98 -2.88
N THR A 300 19.15 8.70 -1.94
CA THR A 300 19.72 10.01 -2.22
C THR A 300 20.89 9.79 -3.19
N PRO A 301 20.87 10.38 -4.40
CA PRO A 301 21.96 10.17 -5.35
C PRO A 301 23.26 10.69 -4.74
N ARG A 302 24.22 9.77 -4.58
CA ARG A 302 25.53 10.04 -4.01
C ARG A 302 26.21 11.13 -4.86
N PRO A 303 26.64 12.28 -4.29
CA PRO A 303 27.28 13.32 -5.09
C PRO A 303 28.62 12.81 -5.62
N SER A 304 28.78 12.83 -6.95
CA SER A 304 30.07 12.54 -7.60
C SER A 304 31.12 13.56 -7.14
N PRO A 305 32.36 13.13 -6.81
CA PRO A 305 33.41 14.06 -6.38
C PRO A 305 33.85 14.94 -7.56
N SER A 306 33.83 16.26 -7.36
CA SER A 306 34.33 17.23 -8.33
C SER A 306 35.80 16.99 -8.68
N ALA A 307 36.09 16.80 -9.97
CA ALA A 307 37.45 16.84 -10.47
C ALA A 307 37.93 18.30 -10.57
N ASN A 308 38.82 18.69 -9.67
CA ASN A 308 39.58 19.94 -9.78
C ASN A 308 40.35 19.99 -11.12
N ARG A 309 40.15 21.04 -11.92
CA ARG A 309 41.18 21.58 -12.81
C ARG A 309 41.17 23.10 -12.77
N THR A 310 42.38 23.66 -12.75
CA THR A 310 42.66 25.02 -12.27
C THR A 310 43.17 25.91 -13.41
N SER A 311 42.48 27.02 -13.68
CA SER A 311 43.03 28.31 -14.17
C SER A 311 43.74 28.35 -15.55
N PRO A 312 44.20 29.54 -16.05
CA PRO A 312 44.03 30.94 -15.60
C PRO A 312 43.58 31.97 -16.70
N ASN A 313 43.62 33.28 -16.34
CA ASN A 313 43.64 34.51 -17.19
C ASN A 313 42.26 35.06 -17.66
N THR A 314 41.93 36.37 -17.61
CA THR A 314 42.68 37.62 -17.29
C THR A 314 41.74 38.69 -16.63
N PRO A 315 42.05 40.02 -16.44
CA PRO A 315 41.71 40.76 -15.20
C PRO A 315 40.58 41.83 -15.35
N PRO A 316 40.22 42.60 -14.28
CA PRO A 316 38.95 43.35 -14.22
C PRO A 316 39.06 44.85 -14.54
N THR A 317 37.91 45.49 -14.84
CA THR A 317 37.80 46.95 -15.08
C THR A 317 36.59 47.57 -14.36
N ALA A 318 36.90 48.56 -13.50
CA ALA A 318 36.10 49.73 -13.09
C ALA A 318 34.69 49.60 -12.43
N ALA A 319 34.60 50.15 -11.22
CA ALA A 319 33.41 50.82 -10.64
C ALA A 319 33.37 52.31 -11.13
N PRO A 320 32.56 53.29 -10.62
CA PRO A 320 31.63 53.28 -9.47
C PRO A 320 30.32 54.12 -9.60
N SER A 321 29.60 54.30 -8.46
CA SER A 321 28.67 55.43 -8.14
C SER A 321 27.28 55.49 -8.84
N THR A 322 26.19 56.05 -8.29
CA THR A 322 25.94 56.94 -7.12
C THR A 322 24.61 56.66 -6.36
N ARG A 323 24.63 57.01 -5.05
CA ARG A 323 23.58 57.51 -4.09
C ARG A 323 22.39 58.37 -4.65
N PRO A 324 21.43 58.89 -3.82
CA PRO A 324 20.67 58.34 -2.65
C PRO A 324 19.19 58.87 -2.51
N CYS A 325 18.49 58.58 -1.39
CA CYS A 325 17.40 59.38 -0.74
C CYS A 325 16.08 59.62 -1.54
N THR A 326 14.87 59.94 -0.99
CA THR A 326 14.24 60.00 0.36
C THR A 326 12.71 60.17 0.14
N GLY A 327 11.83 59.75 1.05
CA GLY A 327 10.45 60.30 1.12
C GLY A 327 9.32 59.36 1.57
N SER A 328 8.88 59.50 2.81
CA SER A 328 7.49 59.21 3.25
C SER A 328 6.69 60.53 3.22
N PRO A 329 5.33 60.58 3.28
CA PRO A 329 4.63 60.28 4.54
C PRO A 329 3.14 59.81 4.48
N THR A 330 2.65 59.37 5.65
CA THR A 330 1.26 59.48 6.20
C THR A 330 0.01 59.12 5.38
N SER A 331 -0.79 58.20 5.93
CA SER A 331 -2.12 58.55 6.51
C SER A 331 -2.60 57.52 7.54
N THR A 332 -3.33 57.98 8.55
CA THR A 332 -3.86 57.18 9.69
C THR A 332 -5.41 57.32 9.77
N PRO A 333 -6.16 56.79 10.77
CA PRO A 333 -7.41 56.03 10.54
C PRO A 333 -8.68 56.85 10.90
N PRO A 334 -9.91 56.27 11.01
CA PRO A 334 -10.37 55.45 12.17
C PRO A 334 -11.42 54.35 11.74
N ARG A 335 -12.25 53.64 12.55
CA ARG A 335 -12.48 53.48 14.02
C ARG A 335 -13.15 52.10 14.34
N THR A 336 -13.38 51.86 15.63
CA THR A 336 -14.31 50.93 16.35
C THR A 336 -15.74 50.78 15.76
N THR A 337 -16.48 49.66 15.92
CA THR A 337 -17.12 49.10 17.16
C THR A 337 -17.62 47.62 16.96
N THR A 338 -18.30 46.86 17.86
CA THR A 338 -18.21 46.58 19.33
C THR A 338 -19.22 45.46 19.76
N SER A 339 -18.77 44.41 20.49
CA SER A 339 -19.58 43.41 21.29
C SER A 339 -20.56 42.45 20.52
N ALA A 340 -21.16 41.37 21.06
CA ALA A 340 -21.27 40.77 22.42
C ALA A 340 -21.58 39.23 22.37
N THR A 341 -21.59 38.56 23.54
CA THR A 341 -22.33 37.31 23.98
C THR A 341 -23.10 36.44 22.97
N GLY A 342 -23.22 35.10 23.09
CA GLY A 342 -22.95 34.14 24.18
C GLY A 342 -23.67 32.78 23.91
N TYR A 343 -23.81 31.92 24.94
CA TYR A 343 -24.48 30.57 24.95
C TYR A 343 -23.79 29.35 24.29
N GLY A 344 -23.52 28.35 25.14
CA GLY A 344 -23.84 26.93 24.88
C GLY A 344 -24.78 26.45 26.01
N PRO A 345 -24.91 25.14 26.33
CA PRO A 345 -24.46 23.94 25.62
C PRO A 345 -25.61 22.93 25.37
N SER A 346 -25.35 21.78 24.73
CA SER A 346 -26.15 20.55 24.91
C SER A 346 -25.41 19.28 24.49
N ARG A 347 -25.38 18.28 25.38
CA ARG A 347 -24.98 16.88 25.11
C ARG A 347 -26.25 16.02 24.98
N PRO A 348 -26.22 14.95 24.18
CA PRO A 348 -26.92 13.70 24.48
C PRO A 348 -25.93 12.58 24.84
N GLY A 349 -26.29 11.73 25.80
CA GLY A 349 -25.55 10.51 26.14
C GLY A 349 -26.06 9.29 25.34
N PRO A 350 -25.27 8.20 25.22
CA PRO A 350 -25.70 6.98 24.54
C PRO A 350 -26.62 6.12 25.41
N ALA A 351 -27.65 5.54 24.78
CA ALA A 351 -28.57 4.61 25.41
C ALA A 351 -28.04 3.16 25.42
N SER A 352 -28.34 2.43 26.48
CA SER A 352 -28.03 1.01 26.67
C SER A 352 -28.90 0.10 25.79
N TRP A 353 -28.30 -0.95 25.22
CA TRP A 353 -29.01 -2.04 24.56
C TRP A 353 -29.02 -3.29 25.44
N THR A 354 -30.21 -3.85 25.69
CA THR A 354 -30.42 -5.14 26.34
C THR A 354 -31.01 -6.13 25.33
N HIS A 355 -30.39 -7.31 25.19
CA HIS A 355 -30.97 -8.45 24.49
C HIS A 355 -32.10 -9.09 25.31
N PRO A 356 -33.14 -9.63 24.65
CA PRO A 356 -33.86 -10.80 25.10
C PRO A 356 -33.42 -12.07 24.33
N SER A 357 -33.69 -13.22 24.95
CA SER A 357 -33.29 -14.59 24.58
C SER A 357 -34.02 -15.18 23.37
#